data_AF-F6I0K7-F1
#
_entry.id   AF-F6I0K7-F1
#
_cell.length_a   1.000
_cell.length_b   1.000
_cell.length_c   1.000
_cell.angle_alpha   90.00
_cell.angle_beta   90.00
_cell.angle_gamma   90.00
#
_symmetry.space_group_name_H-M   'P 1'
#
loop_
_entity.id
_entity.type
_entity.pdbx_description
1 polymer ?
#
loop_
_entity_poly.entity_id
_entity_poly.type
_entity_poly.pdbx_seq_one_letter_code
_entity_poly.pdbx_strand_id
1 'polypeptide(L)'
;MILGISVGEISPQHHDVDAKKHAKNVVSPNLTTCHESVPRPGLSVYCCPPKPESEEPFIDFQFPDPSSPLRLRRAAHLVDDDYIAKYRNAVSIMKSLPYDDPRSFLSQANLHCIYCTGAYKQKNSDIPLHVHRSWLFFPWHRMMLYFHERILGSLIGDDSFALPFWNWDNPDGMVIPEMYVTGSLVDTDRENSHLPPQVVDLNYNLQEKGLGPEEQIKINMALMYTQMVSGAKTTELFMGCPYKGGEGGFCEGPGTIELAPHNTLHDWTGTGLNPGREDMGSFYSAGRDPIFYGHHGNVDRLWEVWRRLQWEYYNSEITDTEWLDSYFFFHDEKRQLVRIKFQDVVNITRLRYAYEEVELPWLNARPRPSVPPKIARDILKMRDLDHENNQELPSSPFLSADFGPHGRTLDTTIRVKVHRPKKHRSKKQKDFKEEEVMVVYGIEVKEDSYVKFDVYVNAVDETLMVGPEFREFAGTFVNIPIGVWPVMRRKSNLKLGISELLQDLEADEDESIWVTLIPRAEDCMNVTIDGIRIEYIE
;
A
#
# COMPACT_ATOMS: atom_id res chain seq x y z
N MET A 1 -33.17 50.15 39.34
CA MET A 1 -33.64 48.76 39.21
C MET A 1 -32.60 48.06 38.33
N ILE A 2 -31.61 47.43 38.96
CA ILE A 2 -30.50 46.72 38.31
C ILE A 2 -30.64 45.27 38.78
N LEU A 3 -30.84 44.34 37.85
CA LEU A 3 -30.92 42.91 38.13
C LEU A 3 -29.60 42.27 37.68
N GLY A 4 -28.92 41.64 38.63
CA GLY A 4 -27.73 40.81 38.38
C GLY A 4 -28.13 39.41 37.89
N ILE A 5 -27.31 38.84 37.02
CA ILE A 5 -27.39 37.44 36.60
C ILE A 5 -26.12 36.74 37.11
N SER A 6 -26.33 35.66 37.85
CA SER A 6 -25.34 34.77 38.43
C SER A 6 -24.56 34.00 37.36
N VAL A 7 -23.24 33.93 37.51
CA VAL A 7 -22.37 33.04 36.73
C VAL A 7 -22.37 31.68 37.41
N GLY A 8 -22.93 30.66 36.74
CA GLY A 8 -22.85 29.28 37.19
C GLY A 8 -21.49 28.67 36.87
N GLU A 9 -20.88 28.03 37.88
CA GLU A 9 -19.66 27.24 37.75
C GLU A 9 -19.89 26.04 36.81
N ILE A 10 -19.05 25.90 35.78
CA ILE A 10 -18.98 24.72 34.92
C ILE A 10 -18.03 23.71 35.58
N SER A 11 -18.57 22.53 35.91
CA SER A 11 -17.82 21.39 36.47
C SER A 11 -16.72 20.88 35.53
N PRO A 12 -15.51 20.50 36.00
CA PRO A 12 -14.39 20.06 35.14
C PRO A 12 -14.51 18.62 34.59
N GLN A 13 -15.60 17.89 34.85
CA GLN A 13 -15.60 16.43 34.70
C GLN A 13 -15.84 15.89 33.28
N HIS A 14 -16.22 16.71 32.29
CA HIS A 14 -16.49 16.22 30.92
C HIS A 14 -15.29 16.30 29.96
N HIS A 15 -14.33 17.20 30.15
CA HIS A 15 -13.16 17.30 29.26
C HIS A 15 -12.11 16.19 29.49
N ASP A 16 -12.01 15.66 30.71
CA ASP A 16 -10.96 14.70 31.08
C ASP A 16 -11.30 13.26 30.64
N VAL A 17 -12.59 12.94 30.44
CA VAL A 17 -13.03 11.62 29.94
C VAL A 17 -12.79 11.49 28.43
N ASP A 18 -13.08 12.54 27.67
CA ASP A 18 -12.84 12.54 26.22
C ASP A 18 -11.35 12.62 25.87
N ALA A 19 -10.55 13.38 26.64
CA ALA A 19 -9.09 13.38 26.48
C ALA A 19 -8.45 12.02 26.82
N LYS A 20 -8.93 11.35 27.88
CA LYS A 20 -8.47 9.99 28.24
C LYS A 20 -8.95 8.92 27.26
N LYS A 21 -10.08 9.13 26.59
CA LYS A 21 -10.60 8.24 25.54
C LYS A 21 -9.84 8.45 24.23
N HIS A 22 -9.57 9.70 23.82
CA HIS A 22 -8.73 10.01 22.67
C HIS A 22 -7.31 9.44 22.82
N ALA A 23 -6.69 9.56 23.99
CA ALA A 23 -5.35 9.01 24.22
C ALA A 23 -5.27 7.47 24.15
N LYS A 24 -6.39 6.74 24.22
CA LYS A 24 -6.41 5.27 24.19
C LYS A 24 -6.37 4.65 22.79
N ASN A 25 -6.76 5.40 21.76
CA ASN A 25 -6.91 4.86 20.39
C ASN A 25 -5.82 5.36 19.42
N VAL A 26 -4.89 6.18 19.91
CA VAL A 26 -3.74 6.65 19.13
C VAL A 26 -2.73 5.51 18.95
N VAL A 27 -2.23 5.32 17.73
CA VAL A 27 -1.23 4.29 17.43
C VAL A 27 0.17 4.82 17.76
N SER A 28 0.95 4.01 18.47
CA SER A 28 2.35 4.25 18.79
C SER A 28 3.03 2.93 19.13
N PRO A 29 4.34 2.77 18.88
CA PRO A 29 5.10 1.62 19.35
C PRO A 29 5.30 1.62 20.87
N ASN A 30 5.47 0.42 21.43
CA ASN A 30 6.04 0.19 22.75
C ASN A 30 7.56 -0.04 22.62
N LEU A 31 8.35 0.98 22.96
CA LEU A 31 9.82 0.94 22.86
C LEU A 31 10.52 0.18 23.99
N THR A 32 9.79 -0.32 24.99
CA THR A 32 10.39 -1.06 26.13
C THR A 32 10.78 -2.49 25.78
N THR A 33 10.18 -3.04 24.73
CA THR A 33 10.37 -4.43 24.32
C THR A 33 10.50 -4.49 22.82
N CYS A 34 11.48 -5.24 22.34
CA CYS A 34 11.59 -5.63 20.95
C CYS A 34 11.74 -7.14 20.90
N HIS A 35 10.98 -7.78 20.01
CA HIS A 35 10.97 -9.23 19.86
C HIS A 35 11.62 -9.63 18.54
N GLU A 36 12.15 -10.86 18.50
CA GLU A 36 12.60 -11.43 17.25
C GLU A 36 11.43 -11.50 16.24
N SER A 37 11.74 -11.23 14.99
CA SER A 37 10.83 -11.41 13.88
C SER A 37 10.93 -12.83 13.37
N VAL A 38 9.81 -13.48 13.11
CA VAL A 38 9.78 -14.82 12.50
C VAL A 38 9.12 -14.71 11.13
N PRO A 39 9.83 -14.20 10.10
CA PRO A 39 9.26 -13.93 8.79
C PRO A 39 8.85 -15.19 7.99
N ARG A 40 9.32 -16.38 8.39
CA ARG A 40 8.86 -17.67 7.86
C ARG A 40 9.23 -18.80 8.82
N PRO A 41 8.56 -19.97 8.76
CA PRO A 41 8.94 -21.12 9.59
C PRO A 41 10.43 -21.44 9.49
N GLY A 42 11.13 -21.48 10.63
CA GLY A 42 12.55 -21.81 10.70
C GLY A 42 13.53 -20.66 10.42
N LEU A 43 13.04 -19.46 10.11
CA LEU A 43 13.88 -18.25 10.01
C LEU A 43 13.50 -17.28 11.15
N SER A 44 14.46 -17.00 12.03
CA SER A 44 14.37 -15.89 12.99
C SER A 44 15.27 -14.75 12.52
N VAL A 45 14.70 -13.54 12.44
CA VAL A 45 15.40 -12.30 12.09
C VAL A 45 15.36 -11.38 13.30
N TYR A 46 16.55 -11.08 13.83
CA TYR A 46 16.69 -10.14 14.92
C TYR A 46 17.08 -8.76 14.38
N CYS A 47 16.08 -7.88 14.21
CA CYS A 47 16.28 -6.50 13.76
C CYS A 47 16.19 -5.46 14.88
N CYS A 48 16.10 -5.90 16.13
CA CYS A 48 15.96 -5.02 17.28
C CYS A 48 17.21 -4.15 17.51
N PRO A 49 17.02 -2.92 18.01
CA PRO A 49 18.13 -2.07 18.41
C PRO A 49 18.95 -2.73 19.54
N PRO A 50 20.24 -2.41 19.67
CA PRO A 50 21.13 -3.04 20.66
C PRO A 50 20.73 -2.75 22.10
N LYS A 51 19.98 -1.67 22.34
CA LYS A 51 19.38 -1.31 23.64
C LYS A 51 17.92 -0.92 23.44
N PRO A 52 17.05 -1.10 24.45
CA PRO A 52 15.69 -0.61 24.38
C PRO A 52 15.66 0.91 24.19
N GLU A 53 15.02 1.38 23.12
CA GLU A 53 14.92 2.81 22.82
C GLU A 53 14.16 3.58 23.90
N SER A 54 13.36 2.91 24.74
CA SER A 54 12.72 3.52 25.91
C SER A 54 13.71 4.06 26.95
N GLU A 55 14.97 3.61 26.92
CA GLU A 55 16.04 4.10 27.80
C GLU A 55 16.68 5.39 27.27
N GLU A 56 16.40 5.77 26.01
CA GLU A 56 16.93 6.98 25.39
C GLU A 56 16.00 8.18 25.63
N PRO A 57 16.54 9.36 25.96
CA PRO A 57 15.74 10.58 25.97
C PRO A 57 15.31 10.92 24.54
N PHE A 58 14.01 11.13 24.33
CA PHE A 58 13.49 11.61 23.05
C PHE A 58 13.17 13.10 23.10
N ILE A 59 13.18 13.72 21.92
CA ILE A 59 12.68 15.08 21.69
C ILE A 59 11.43 15.04 20.81
N ASP A 60 10.58 16.06 20.94
CA ASP A 60 9.46 16.25 20.01
C ASP A 60 9.93 16.87 18.71
N PHE A 61 9.43 16.33 17.60
CA PHE A 61 9.73 16.82 16.26
C PHE A 61 9.53 18.34 16.16
N GLN A 62 10.53 19.00 15.59
CA GLN A 62 10.49 20.40 15.24
C GLN A 62 10.64 20.52 13.73
N PHE A 63 9.81 21.39 13.13
CA PHE A 63 9.94 21.67 11.71
C PHE A 63 11.32 22.27 11.40
N PRO A 64 11.93 21.89 10.26
CA PRO A 64 13.18 22.51 9.81
C PRO A 64 12.99 24.02 9.62
N ASP A 65 14.07 24.78 9.79
CA ASP A 65 14.05 26.23 9.60
C ASP A 65 13.56 26.55 8.17
N PRO A 66 12.60 27.48 7.98
CA PRO A 66 12.12 27.87 6.65
C PRO A 66 13.21 28.37 5.70
N SER A 67 14.34 28.86 6.23
CA SER A 67 15.53 29.27 5.46
C SER A 67 16.40 28.09 5.01
N SER A 68 16.18 26.89 5.54
CA SER A 68 16.88 25.67 5.11
C SER A 68 16.61 25.41 3.61
N PRO A 69 17.59 24.87 2.86
CA PRO A 69 17.41 24.53 1.45
C PRO A 69 16.14 23.69 1.24
N LEU A 70 15.41 23.98 0.16
CA LEU A 70 14.33 23.10 -0.28
C LEU A 70 14.95 21.91 -1.00
N ARG A 71 14.76 20.71 -0.46
CA ARG A 71 15.24 19.46 -1.06
C ARG A 71 14.30 19.02 -2.17
N LEU A 72 14.75 19.07 -3.42
CA LEU A 72 13.94 18.65 -4.57
C LEU A 72 14.28 17.20 -4.94
N ARG A 73 13.38 16.26 -4.63
CA ARG A 73 13.49 14.86 -5.02
C ARG A 73 13.26 14.75 -6.53
N ARG A 74 14.22 14.20 -7.25
CA ARG A 74 14.21 14.10 -8.72
C ARG A 74 13.94 12.69 -9.21
N ALA A 75 13.43 12.57 -10.43
CA ALA A 75 13.24 11.26 -11.03
C ALA A 75 14.60 10.58 -11.25
N ALA A 76 14.75 9.35 -10.76
CA ALA A 76 16.04 8.66 -10.71
C ALA A 76 16.70 8.41 -12.08
N HIS A 77 15.93 8.43 -13.17
CA HIS A 77 16.46 8.29 -14.54
C HIS A 77 16.88 9.62 -15.18
N LEU A 78 16.63 10.76 -14.51
CA LEU A 78 16.94 12.11 -15.00
C LEU A 78 18.06 12.81 -14.21
N VAL A 79 18.64 12.15 -13.21
CA VAL A 79 19.74 12.71 -12.41
C VAL A 79 21.06 12.66 -13.17
N ASP A 80 21.96 13.59 -12.88
CA ASP A 80 23.28 13.68 -13.50
C ASP A 80 24.37 12.89 -12.75
N ASP A 81 25.53 12.76 -13.37
CA ASP A 81 26.68 12.03 -12.82
C ASP A 81 27.17 12.60 -11.47
N ASP A 82 27.09 13.93 -11.30
CA ASP A 82 27.48 14.61 -10.06
C ASP A 82 26.55 14.22 -8.90
N TYR A 83 25.24 14.20 -9.15
CA TYR A 83 24.25 13.70 -8.20
C TYR A 83 24.49 12.23 -7.86
N ILE A 84 24.71 11.38 -8.87
CA ILE A 84 24.96 9.94 -8.67
C ILE A 84 26.21 9.72 -7.82
N ALA A 85 27.30 10.42 -8.12
CA ALA A 85 28.54 10.35 -7.35
C ALA A 85 28.33 10.78 -5.90
N LYS A 86 27.58 11.86 -5.67
CA LYS A 86 27.22 12.34 -4.34
C LYS A 86 26.38 11.33 -3.56
N TYR A 87 25.35 10.75 -4.18
CA TYR A 87 24.49 9.76 -3.51
C TYR A 87 25.28 8.49 -3.17
N ARG A 88 26.11 8.01 -4.10
CA ARG A 88 27.03 6.89 -3.87
C ARG A 88 27.96 7.15 -2.69
N ASN A 89 28.53 8.35 -2.60
CA ASN A 89 29.37 8.74 -1.48
C ASN A 89 28.60 8.69 -0.15
N ALA A 90 27.39 9.27 -0.09
CA ALA A 90 26.55 9.25 1.10
C ALA A 90 26.23 7.81 1.57
N VAL A 91 25.79 6.94 0.66
CA VAL A 91 25.48 5.54 0.98
C VAL A 91 26.75 4.77 1.35
N SER A 92 27.89 5.05 0.71
CA SER A 92 29.17 4.41 1.06
C SER A 92 29.59 4.77 2.49
N ILE A 93 29.47 6.05 2.89
CA ILE A 93 29.76 6.49 4.26
C ILE A 93 28.77 5.82 5.23
N MET A 94 27.47 5.84 4.91
CA MET A 94 26.42 5.24 5.72
C MET A 94 26.64 3.74 5.97
N LYS A 95 27.07 2.99 4.95
CA LYS A 95 27.43 1.56 5.03
C LYS A 95 28.70 1.29 5.85
N SER A 96 29.56 2.29 6.02
CA SER A 96 30.80 2.21 6.82
C SER A 96 30.65 2.64 8.27
N LEU A 97 29.49 3.19 8.65
CA LEU A 97 29.22 3.54 10.04
C LEU A 97 29.19 2.28 10.92
N PRO A 98 29.56 2.40 12.21
CA PRO A 98 29.43 1.31 13.17
C PRO A 98 27.99 0.78 13.26
N TYR A 99 27.86 -0.51 13.55
CA TYR A 99 26.56 -1.18 13.71
C TYR A 99 25.65 -0.53 14.76
N ASP A 100 26.23 0.02 15.83
CA ASP A 100 25.51 0.69 16.92
C ASP A 100 25.21 2.17 16.65
N ASP A 101 25.67 2.73 15.52
CA ASP A 101 25.21 4.05 15.07
C ASP A 101 23.78 3.89 14.51
N PRO A 102 22.76 4.58 15.04
CA PRO A 102 21.38 4.48 14.54
C PRO A 102 21.23 4.99 13.10
N ARG A 103 22.24 5.73 12.61
CA ARG A 103 22.33 6.24 11.24
C ARG A 103 23.01 5.25 10.29
N SER A 104 23.54 4.13 10.78
CA SER A 104 24.15 3.13 9.92
C SER A 104 23.12 2.59 8.93
N PHE A 105 23.60 2.17 7.76
CA PHE A 105 22.71 1.67 6.70
C PHE A 105 21.88 0.47 7.18
N LEU A 106 22.49 -0.43 7.96
CA LEU A 106 21.79 -1.59 8.53
C LEU A 106 20.78 -1.18 9.61
N SER A 107 21.09 -0.18 10.45
CA SER A 107 20.12 0.35 11.43
C SER A 107 18.89 0.94 10.73
N GLN A 108 19.10 1.68 9.64
CA GLN A 108 17.99 2.23 8.84
C GLN A 108 17.20 1.16 8.09
N ALA A 109 17.85 0.10 7.59
CA ALA A 109 17.17 -1.06 7.02
C ALA A 109 16.32 -1.80 8.08
N ASN A 110 16.87 -1.94 9.29
CA ASN A 110 16.22 -2.62 10.41
C ASN A 110 14.98 -1.87 10.91
N LEU A 111 14.87 -0.55 10.73
CA LEU A 111 13.63 0.19 11.02
C LEU A 111 12.45 -0.41 10.23
N HIS A 112 12.63 -0.69 8.94
CA HIS A 112 11.58 -1.34 8.14
C HIS A 112 11.27 -2.74 8.68
N CYS A 113 12.27 -3.56 8.99
CA CYS A 113 12.03 -4.86 9.61
C CYS A 113 11.18 -4.74 10.88
N ILE A 114 11.59 -3.90 11.84
CA ILE A 114 10.96 -3.79 13.16
C ILE A 114 9.45 -3.50 13.06
N TYR A 115 9.10 -2.51 12.23
CA TYR A 115 7.73 -2.00 12.11
C TYR A 115 6.86 -2.77 11.13
N CYS A 116 7.44 -3.66 10.32
CA CYS A 116 6.71 -4.43 9.31
C CYS A 116 6.48 -5.88 9.71
N THR A 117 7.32 -6.43 10.60
CA THR A 117 7.21 -7.82 11.04
C THR A 117 6.69 -8.00 12.47
N GLY A 118 6.19 -6.92 13.09
CA GLY A 118 5.60 -6.98 14.42
C GLY A 118 6.63 -7.17 15.55
N ALA A 119 7.89 -6.78 15.34
CA ALA A 119 8.92 -6.84 16.39
C ALA A 119 8.59 -5.90 17.55
N TYR A 120 7.97 -4.75 17.24
CA TYR A 120 7.31 -3.91 18.23
C TYR A 120 5.85 -4.27 18.40
N LYS A 121 5.37 -4.10 19.63
CA LYS A 121 3.95 -4.09 19.97
C LYS A 121 3.43 -2.66 20.00
N GLN A 122 2.11 -2.51 19.91
CA GLN A 122 1.47 -1.23 20.19
C GLN A 122 1.69 -0.82 21.65
N LYS A 123 1.76 0.48 21.89
CA LYS A 123 1.82 1.06 23.22
C LYS A 123 0.57 0.68 24.02
N ASN A 124 0.75 0.22 25.26
CA ASN A 124 -0.33 -0.22 26.16
C ASN A 124 -1.17 -1.41 25.64
N SER A 125 -0.64 -2.22 24.74
CA SER A 125 -1.32 -3.42 24.22
C SER A 125 -0.30 -4.52 23.91
N ASP A 126 -0.78 -5.78 23.86
CA ASP A 126 0.02 -6.93 23.43
C ASP A 126 -0.01 -7.19 21.92
N ILE A 127 -0.73 -6.35 21.16
CA ILE A 127 -0.89 -6.47 19.71
C ILE A 127 0.41 -6.07 19.02
N PRO A 128 0.96 -6.92 18.13
CA PRO A 128 2.05 -6.52 17.25
C PRO A 128 1.69 -5.29 16.40
N LEU A 129 2.63 -4.36 16.28
CA LEU A 129 2.47 -3.17 15.46
C LEU A 129 2.99 -3.47 14.04
N HIS A 130 2.09 -3.33 13.07
CA HIS A 130 2.41 -3.42 11.65
C HIS A 130 1.98 -2.12 10.97
N VAL A 131 2.90 -1.52 10.22
CA VAL A 131 2.64 -0.27 9.48
C VAL A 131 2.09 -0.52 8.08
N HIS A 132 2.11 -1.78 7.64
CA HIS A 132 1.50 -2.24 6.40
C HIS A 132 0.02 -2.60 6.60
N ARG A 133 -0.70 -2.80 5.48
CA ARG A 133 -2.08 -3.29 5.34
C ARG A 133 -3.12 -2.44 6.05
N SER A 134 -2.83 -1.15 6.15
CA SER A 134 -3.69 -0.14 6.78
C SER A 134 -3.27 1.27 6.36
N TRP A 135 -4.08 2.26 6.74
CA TRP A 135 -3.79 3.68 6.53
C TRP A 135 -2.52 4.23 7.23
N LEU A 136 -1.75 3.39 7.94
CA LEU A 136 -0.45 3.74 8.52
C LEU A 136 0.66 3.72 7.46
N PHE A 137 0.44 3.03 6.33
CA PHE A 137 1.43 2.74 5.30
C PHE A 137 2.13 4.00 4.79
N PHE A 138 1.38 4.92 4.18
CA PHE A 138 1.94 6.14 3.60
C PHE A 138 2.66 7.07 4.59
N PRO A 139 2.04 7.51 5.70
CA PRO A 139 2.69 8.48 6.59
C PRO A 139 3.92 7.91 7.29
N TRP A 140 3.92 6.61 7.63
CA TRP A 140 5.08 6.00 8.27
C TRP A 140 6.28 5.92 7.32
N HIS A 141 6.08 5.48 6.07
CA HIS A 141 7.15 5.46 5.07
C HIS A 141 7.65 6.87 4.74
N ARG A 142 6.77 7.87 4.68
CA ARG A 142 7.18 9.29 4.54
C ARG A 142 8.11 9.74 5.67
N MET A 143 7.80 9.39 6.92
CA MET A 143 8.66 9.70 8.07
C MET A 143 10.02 9.01 7.95
N MET A 144 10.04 7.72 7.62
CA MET A 144 11.26 6.95 7.41
C MET A 144 12.15 7.61 6.35
N LEU A 145 11.59 7.94 5.18
CA LEU A 145 12.32 8.61 4.10
C LEU A 145 12.82 10.00 4.50
N TYR A 146 12.02 10.76 5.26
CA TYR A 146 12.40 12.09 5.73
C TYR A 146 13.68 12.05 6.57
N PHE A 147 13.76 11.16 7.56
CA PHE A 147 14.96 11.03 8.40
C PHE A 147 16.13 10.41 7.62
N HIS A 148 15.89 9.37 6.82
CA HIS A 148 16.91 8.74 5.99
C HIS A 148 17.61 9.73 5.04
N GLU A 149 16.83 10.58 4.36
CA GLU A 149 17.32 11.64 3.46
C GLU A 149 18.20 12.65 4.20
N ARG A 150 17.79 13.10 5.40
CA ARG A 150 18.57 14.04 6.21
C ARG A 150 19.87 13.43 6.72
N ILE A 151 19.81 12.17 7.14
CA ILE A 151 20.99 11.42 7.56
C ILE A 151 21.99 11.37 6.40
N LEU A 152 21.58 10.94 5.21
CA LEU A 152 22.45 10.90 4.03
C LEU A 152 23.09 12.26 3.74
N GLY A 153 22.31 13.34 3.71
CA GLY A 153 22.82 14.69 3.49
C GLY A 153 23.85 15.11 4.54
N SER A 154 23.60 14.81 5.81
CA SER A 154 24.54 15.14 6.90
C SER A 154 25.88 14.43 6.79
N LEU A 155 25.90 13.19 6.28
CA LEU A 155 27.12 12.38 6.16
C LEU A 155 28.10 12.92 5.11
N ILE A 156 27.60 13.71 4.17
CA ILE A 156 28.39 14.36 3.11
C ILE A 156 28.46 15.88 3.27
N GLY A 157 27.87 16.43 4.34
CA GLY A 157 27.83 17.87 4.57
C GLY A 157 27.00 18.65 3.54
N ASP A 158 25.94 18.05 3.01
CA ASP A 158 25.04 18.66 2.04
C ASP A 158 23.59 18.69 2.54
N ASP A 159 23.19 19.82 3.13
CA ASP A 159 21.83 20.07 3.61
C ASP A 159 20.79 20.20 2.48
N SER A 160 21.23 20.26 1.22
CA SER A 160 20.36 20.26 0.04
C SER A 160 20.17 18.88 -0.60
N PHE A 161 20.82 17.84 -0.07
CA PHE A 161 20.65 16.47 -0.54
C PHE A 161 19.18 16.06 -0.50
N ALA A 162 18.70 15.51 -1.61
CA ALA A 162 17.35 14.99 -1.75
C ALA A 162 17.44 13.56 -2.30
N LEU A 163 16.64 12.65 -1.76
CA LEU A 163 16.51 11.30 -2.30
C LEU A 163 15.91 11.36 -3.71
N PRO A 164 16.31 10.47 -4.64
CA PRO A 164 15.62 10.34 -5.91
C PRO A 164 14.37 9.48 -5.71
N PHE A 165 13.45 9.52 -6.67
CA PHE A 165 12.35 8.58 -6.74
C PHE A 165 12.43 7.74 -8.02
N TRP A 166 12.19 6.44 -7.90
CA TRP A 166 12.09 5.54 -9.04
C TRP A 166 10.75 5.78 -9.73
N ASN A 167 10.76 6.54 -10.83
CA ASN A 167 9.57 7.02 -11.53
C ASN A 167 8.90 5.92 -12.39
N TRP A 168 8.60 4.76 -11.79
CA TRP A 168 8.02 3.59 -12.48
C TRP A 168 6.57 3.80 -12.96
N ASP A 169 5.92 4.91 -12.58
CA ASP A 169 4.62 5.32 -13.14
C ASP A 169 4.76 6.16 -14.42
N ASN A 170 5.97 6.40 -14.91
CA ASN A 170 6.23 7.06 -16.18
C ASN A 170 7.06 6.14 -17.09
N PRO A 171 6.73 6.00 -18.39
CA PRO A 171 7.44 5.10 -19.31
C PRO A 171 8.97 5.22 -19.26
N ASP A 172 9.51 6.44 -19.20
CA ASP A 172 10.96 6.69 -19.18
C ASP A 172 11.64 6.22 -17.87
N GLY A 173 10.86 6.02 -16.81
CA GLY A 173 11.31 5.54 -15.51
C GLY A 173 10.92 4.10 -15.17
N MET A 174 10.36 3.33 -16.12
CA MET A 174 9.88 1.95 -15.89
C MET A 174 10.96 0.88 -15.87
N VAL A 175 12.23 1.25 -16.04
CA VAL A 175 13.37 0.32 -15.87
C VAL A 175 14.05 0.62 -14.54
N ILE A 176 14.76 -0.36 -13.97
CA ILE A 176 15.65 -0.09 -12.82
C ILE A 176 16.63 1.02 -13.22
N PRO A 177 16.70 2.15 -12.48
CA PRO A 177 17.59 3.24 -12.87
C PRO A 177 19.06 2.82 -12.86
N GLU A 178 19.82 3.21 -13.89
CA GLU A 178 21.25 2.84 -14.09
C GLU A 178 22.13 3.12 -12.86
N MET A 179 21.80 4.15 -12.08
CA MET A 179 22.56 4.47 -10.87
C MET A 179 22.57 3.32 -9.83
N TYR A 180 21.55 2.45 -9.83
CA TYR A 180 21.43 1.31 -8.93
C TYR A 180 22.17 0.06 -9.42
N VAL A 181 22.63 0.00 -10.67
CA VAL A 181 23.36 -1.18 -11.18
C VAL A 181 24.89 -1.05 -11.05
N THR A 182 25.38 0.08 -10.51
CA THR A 182 26.83 0.30 -10.30
C THR A 182 27.15 1.04 -8.98
N GLY A 183 28.33 0.78 -8.43
CA GLY A 183 28.84 1.46 -7.22
C GLY A 183 28.20 0.98 -5.91
N SER A 184 28.14 1.86 -4.91
CA SER A 184 27.63 1.56 -3.56
C SER A 184 26.10 1.38 -3.48
N LEU A 185 25.39 1.67 -4.57
CA LEU A 185 23.94 1.53 -4.71
C LEU A 185 23.51 0.15 -5.25
N VAL A 186 24.47 -0.71 -5.59
CA VAL A 186 24.22 -2.08 -6.04
C VAL A 186 23.77 -2.96 -4.87
N ASP A 187 22.84 -3.82 -5.20
CA ASP A 187 22.47 -5.00 -4.43
C ASP A 187 22.57 -6.22 -5.37
N THR A 188 23.17 -7.31 -4.87
CA THR A 188 23.37 -8.57 -5.61
C THR A 188 22.17 -9.51 -5.51
N ASP A 189 21.24 -9.23 -4.59
CA ASP A 189 20.06 -10.05 -4.32
C ASP A 189 18.82 -9.59 -5.12
N ARG A 190 19.05 -8.95 -6.27
CA ARG A 190 18.01 -8.56 -7.24
C ARG A 190 17.83 -9.61 -8.33
N GLU A 191 16.64 -9.67 -8.92
CA GLU A 191 16.35 -10.57 -10.04
C GLU A 191 17.15 -10.17 -11.30
N ASN A 192 18.01 -11.06 -11.77
CA ASN A 192 18.95 -10.75 -12.86
C ASN A 192 18.23 -10.53 -14.18
N SER A 193 17.10 -11.22 -14.43
CA SER A 193 16.29 -11.02 -15.63
C SER A 193 15.55 -9.68 -15.66
N HIS A 194 15.52 -8.96 -14.53
CA HIS A 194 14.81 -7.69 -14.36
C HIS A 194 15.72 -6.46 -14.35
N LEU A 195 17.02 -6.66 -14.47
CA LEU A 195 17.96 -5.58 -14.69
C LEU A 195 17.69 -4.89 -16.05
N PRO A 196 18.14 -3.64 -16.25
CA PRO A 196 17.94 -2.92 -17.49
C PRO A 196 18.40 -3.73 -18.71
N PRO A 197 17.67 -3.67 -19.84
CA PRO A 197 16.60 -2.72 -20.16
C PRO A 197 15.18 -3.22 -19.84
N GLN A 198 14.99 -4.20 -18.94
CA GLN A 198 13.68 -4.79 -18.70
C GLN A 198 12.69 -3.76 -18.12
N VAL A 199 11.54 -3.61 -18.78
CA VAL A 199 10.40 -2.82 -18.29
C VAL A 199 9.74 -3.57 -17.15
N VAL A 200 9.48 -2.86 -16.07
CA VAL A 200 8.85 -3.41 -14.89
C VAL A 200 7.43 -3.93 -15.14
N ASP A 201 7.05 -5.03 -14.52
CA ASP A 201 5.65 -5.47 -14.48
C ASP A 201 4.98 -4.96 -13.20
N LEU A 202 4.21 -3.87 -13.31
CA LEU A 202 3.51 -3.29 -12.16
C LEU A 202 2.42 -4.22 -11.60
N ASN A 203 2.00 -5.25 -12.33
CA ASN A 203 1.08 -6.29 -11.85
C ASN A 203 1.73 -7.69 -11.85
N TYR A 204 3.03 -7.75 -11.54
CA TYR A 204 3.81 -8.99 -11.50
C TYR A 204 3.17 -10.06 -10.62
N ASN A 205 3.28 -11.32 -11.03
CA ASN A 205 2.71 -12.48 -10.35
C ASN A 205 3.72 -13.63 -10.21
N LEU A 206 5.02 -13.31 -10.09
CA LEU A 206 6.12 -14.27 -10.03
C LEU A 206 6.33 -15.10 -11.31
N GLN A 207 5.72 -14.68 -12.42
CA GLN A 207 5.83 -15.34 -13.71
C GLN A 207 6.13 -14.34 -14.81
N GLU A 208 7.13 -14.66 -15.63
CA GLU A 208 7.45 -13.87 -16.81
C GLU A 208 6.38 -14.05 -17.90
N LYS A 209 5.78 -12.95 -18.32
CA LYS A 209 4.78 -12.95 -19.41
C LYS A 209 5.43 -12.92 -20.80
N GLY A 210 6.73 -12.58 -20.88
CA GLY A 210 7.45 -12.46 -22.15
C GLY A 210 6.93 -11.35 -23.07
N LEU A 211 6.29 -10.32 -22.50
CA LEU A 211 5.74 -9.19 -23.26
C LEU A 211 6.85 -8.25 -23.75
N GLY A 212 6.60 -7.59 -24.88
CA GLY A 212 7.46 -6.50 -25.36
C GLY A 212 7.30 -5.23 -24.51
N PRO A 213 8.29 -4.31 -24.51
CA PRO A 213 8.25 -3.07 -23.72
C PRO A 213 6.99 -2.24 -23.92
N GLU A 214 6.55 -2.03 -25.17
CA GLU A 214 5.37 -1.20 -25.48
C GLU A 214 4.07 -1.79 -24.88
N GLU A 215 3.94 -3.11 -24.92
CA GLU A 215 2.78 -3.80 -24.37
C GLU A 215 2.77 -3.75 -22.84
N GLN A 216 3.92 -4.00 -22.21
CA GLN A 216 4.06 -3.89 -20.76
C GLN A 216 3.79 -2.46 -20.26
N ILE A 217 4.30 -1.44 -20.96
CA ILE A 217 4.03 -0.03 -20.64
C ILE A 217 2.52 0.25 -20.70
N LYS A 218 1.82 -0.21 -21.74
CA LYS A 218 0.37 -0.01 -21.88
C LYS A 218 -0.40 -0.63 -20.70
N ILE A 219 -0.04 -1.85 -20.30
CA ILE A 219 -0.65 -2.54 -19.15
C ILE A 219 -0.37 -1.78 -17.85
N ASN A 220 0.88 -1.35 -17.64
CA ASN A 220 1.28 -0.56 -16.47
C ASN A 220 0.50 0.74 -16.36
N MET A 221 0.29 1.46 -17.47
CA MET A 221 -0.47 2.71 -17.50
C MET A 221 -1.94 2.50 -17.15
N ALA A 222 -2.54 1.43 -17.68
CA ALA A 222 -3.92 1.07 -17.38
C ALA A 222 -4.13 0.64 -15.91
N LEU A 223 -3.17 -0.11 -15.35
CA LEU A 223 -3.13 -0.43 -13.93
C LEU A 223 -3.03 0.84 -13.09
N MET A 224 -2.10 1.75 -13.43
CA MET A 224 -1.93 3.00 -12.69
C MET A 224 -3.18 3.87 -12.70
N TYR A 225 -3.89 3.96 -13.84
CA TYR A 225 -5.19 4.64 -13.88
C TYR A 225 -6.17 4.02 -12.87
N THR A 226 -6.27 2.69 -12.85
CA THR A 226 -7.15 1.99 -11.90
C THR A 226 -6.74 2.26 -10.46
N GLN A 227 -5.45 2.16 -10.14
CA GLN A 227 -4.94 2.26 -8.77
C GLN A 227 -4.87 3.69 -8.21
N MET A 228 -4.76 4.71 -9.07
CA MET A 228 -4.68 6.12 -8.65
C MET A 228 -5.97 6.90 -8.86
N VAL A 229 -6.86 6.44 -9.76
CA VAL A 229 -8.08 7.16 -10.14
C VAL A 229 -9.32 6.35 -9.80
N SER A 230 -9.68 5.36 -10.62
CA SER A 230 -11.01 4.76 -10.53
C SER A 230 -11.23 3.93 -9.27
N GLY A 231 -10.18 3.25 -8.79
CA GLY A 231 -10.20 2.42 -7.58
C GLY A 231 -9.85 3.17 -6.31
N ALA A 232 -9.36 4.41 -6.39
CA ALA A 232 -8.79 5.16 -5.27
C ALA A 232 -9.60 6.40 -4.90
N LYS A 233 -10.93 6.34 -5.02
CA LYS A 233 -11.78 7.53 -4.83
C LYS A 233 -11.90 8.00 -3.39
N THR A 234 -11.71 7.13 -2.41
CA THR A 234 -11.81 7.46 -0.98
C THR A 234 -10.49 7.20 -0.27
N THR A 235 -10.29 7.84 0.89
CA THR A 235 -9.12 7.62 1.74
C THR A 235 -8.94 6.15 2.10
N GLU A 236 -10.01 5.44 2.45
CA GLU A 236 -9.94 4.02 2.79
C GLU A 236 -9.49 3.15 1.61
N LEU A 237 -9.98 3.42 0.39
CA LEU A 237 -9.59 2.66 -0.79
C LEU A 237 -8.12 2.93 -1.16
N PHE A 238 -7.66 4.18 -1.10
CA PHE A 238 -6.30 4.52 -1.48
C PHE A 238 -5.26 4.17 -0.42
N MET A 239 -5.50 4.55 0.84
CA MET A 239 -4.55 4.41 1.94
C MET A 239 -4.67 3.07 2.67
N GLY A 240 -5.77 2.36 2.48
CA GLY A 240 -6.10 1.17 3.24
C GLY A 240 -7.01 1.49 4.42
N CYS A 241 -7.43 0.43 5.10
CA CYS A 241 -8.47 0.53 6.09
C CYS A 241 -8.06 1.29 7.37
N PRO A 242 -9.03 1.88 8.08
CA PRO A 242 -8.78 2.52 9.36
C PRO A 242 -8.22 1.55 10.41
N TYR A 243 -7.07 1.91 10.97
CA TYR A 243 -6.38 1.18 12.04
C TYR A 243 -6.22 2.08 13.27
N LYS A 244 -6.72 1.60 14.42
CA LYS A 244 -6.73 2.35 15.68
C LYS A 244 -5.99 1.57 16.76
N GLY A 245 -5.51 2.28 17.77
CA GLY A 245 -4.83 1.67 18.93
C GLY A 245 -5.75 0.73 19.71
N GLY A 246 -5.21 -0.41 20.16
CA GLY A 246 -5.88 -1.40 21.00
C GLY A 246 -6.63 -2.51 20.25
N GLU A 247 -7.23 -3.43 21.02
CA GLU A 247 -7.78 -4.71 20.52
C GLU A 247 -8.93 -4.57 19.51
N GLY A 248 -9.72 -3.49 19.60
CA GLY A 248 -10.85 -3.24 18.70
C GLY A 248 -10.48 -2.45 17.43
N GLY A 249 -9.24 -2.02 17.28
CA GLY A 249 -8.79 -1.16 16.18
C GLY A 249 -7.99 -1.89 15.09
N PHE A 250 -7.85 -3.21 15.18
CA PHE A 250 -7.13 -4.01 14.21
C PHE A 250 -7.82 -4.00 12.84
N CYS A 251 -7.02 -3.86 11.78
CA CYS A 251 -7.49 -3.99 10.42
C CYS A 251 -6.40 -4.55 9.50
N GLU A 252 -6.83 -5.32 8.48
CA GLU A 252 -6.00 -5.94 7.44
C GLU A 252 -6.66 -5.71 6.08
N GLY A 253 -6.37 -4.56 5.50
CA GLY A 253 -6.99 -4.06 4.27
C GLY A 253 -6.07 -3.05 3.62
N PRO A 254 -5.04 -3.49 2.89
CA PRO A 254 -4.12 -2.59 2.18
C PRO A 254 -4.87 -1.73 1.16
N GLY A 255 -4.35 -0.53 0.94
CA GLY A 255 -4.87 0.38 -0.09
C GLY A 255 -4.47 -0.04 -1.51
N THR A 256 -5.01 0.65 -2.51
CA THR A 256 -4.78 0.36 -3.94
C THR A 256 -3.29 0.24 -4.29
N ILE A 257 -2.49 1.24 -3.91
CA ILE A 257 -1.06 1.26 -4.25
C ILE A 257 -0.27 0.24 -3.46
N GLU A 258 -0.60 0.01 -2.18
CA GLU A 258 0.07 -1.00 -1.36
C GLU A 258 -0.12 -2.41 -1.96
N LEU A 259 -1.35 -2.73 -2.40
CA LEU A 259 -1.66 -3.98 -3.11
C LEU A 259 -0.85 -4.13 -4.40
N ALA A 260 -0.97 -3.16 -5.30
CA ALA A 260 -0.15 -3.09 -6.51
C ALA A 260 -0.12 -1.63 -7.00
N PRO A 261 1.05 -1.08 -7.35
CA PRO A 261 2.24 -1.85 -7.68
C PRO A 261 3.30 -1.96 -6.56
N HIS A 262 3.05 -1.47 -5.35
CA HIS A 262 4.05 -1.56 -4.27
C HIS A 262 4.49 -3.01 -4.00
N ASN A 263 3.55 -3.89 -3.63
CA ASN A 263 3.91 -5.28 -3.31
C ASN A 263 4.49 -6.01 -4.52
N THR A 264 3.87 -5.88 -5.69
CA THR A 264 4.35 -6.53 -6.91
C THR A 264 5.74 -6.03 -7.34
N LEU A 265 6.10 -4.78 -7.07
CA LEU A 265 7.44 -4.24 -7.33
C LEU A 265 8.50 -4.78 -6.37
N HIS A 266 8.16 -5.02 -5.11
CA HIS A 266 9.04 -5.72 -4.17
C HIS A 266 9.38 -7.12 -4.71
N ASP A 267 8.35 -7.88 -5.09
CA ASP A 267 8.52 -9.22 -5.64
C ASP A 267 9.27 -9.24 -6.97
N TRP A 268 8.95 -8.28 -7.86
CA TRP A 268 9.63 -8.15 -9.15
C TRP A 268 11.11 -7.80 -8.95
N THR A 269 11.46 -6.98 -7.96
CA THR A 269 12.86 -6.58 -7.76
C THR A 269 13.70 -7.68 -7.09
N GLY A 270 13.16 -8.36 -6.08
CA GLY A 270 13.85 -9.41 -5.32
C GLY A 270 14.08 -10.69 -6.13
N THR A 271 15.24 -11.34 -5.97
CA THR A 271 15.57 -12.55 -6.74
C THR A 271 14.77 -13.78 -6.32
N GLY A 272 14.29 -14.57 -7.29
CA GLY A 272 13.69 -15.88 -7.00
C GLY A 272 14.67 -16.94 -6.47
N LEU A 273 15.98 -16.66 -6.45
CA LEU A 273 16.99 -17.58 -5.91
C LEU A 273 17.00 -17.62 -4.38
N ASN A 274 16.49 -16.58 -3.73
CA ASN A 274 16.37 -16.50 -2.28
C ASN A 274 14.98 -16.98 -1.83
N PRO A 275 14.84 -17.77 -0.75
CA PRO A 275 13.55 -18.38 -0.39
C PRO A 275 12.43 -17.39 -0.05
N GLY A 276 12.75 -16.17 0.38
CA GLY A 276 11.79 -15.08 0.61
C GLY A 276 11.96 -13.94 -0.38
N ARG A 277 12.68 -14.18 -1.48
CA ARG A 277 13.03 -13.15 -2.47
C ARG A 277 13.76 -11.96 -1.85
N GLU A 278 14.57 -12.21 -0.83
CA GLU A 278 15.47 -11.21 -0.26
C GLU A 278 16.32 -10.57 -1.37
N ASP A 279 16.68 -9.28 -1.31
CA ASP A 279 16.31 -8.36 -0.23
C ASP A 279 14.92 -7.73 -0.43
N MET A 280 14.62 -7.17 -1.62
CA MET A 280 13.39 -6.41 -1.89
C MET A 280 12.07 -7.18 -1.72
N GLY A 281 12.01 -8.48 -2.02
CA GLY A 281 10.78 -9.26 -1.96
C GLY A 281 10.31 -9.65 -0.55
N SER A 282 11.02 -9.22 0.50
CA SER A 282 10.70 -9.54 1.89
C SER A 282 10.78 -8.33 2.80
N PHE A 283 9.76 -8.09 3.62
CA PHE A 283 9.72 -6.88 4.46
C PHE A 283 10.87 -6.77 5.47
N TYR A 284 11.39 -7.89 6.00
CA TYR A 284 12.51 -7.81 6.95
C TYR A 284 13.86 -7.42 6.31
N SER A 285 13.96 -7.55 4.98
CA SER A 285 15.20 -7.37 4.23
C SER A 285 15.15 -6.22 3.24
N ALA A 286 13.97 -5.80 2.77
CA ALA A 286 13.83 -4.85 1.67
C ALA A 286 14.65 -3.56 1.85
N GLY A 287 14.69 -3.00 3.06
CA GLY A 287 15.47 -1.81 3.37
C GLY A 287 17.00 -1.95 3.22
N ARG A 288 17.52 -3.17 3.02
CA ARG A 288 18.95 -3.43 2.76
C ARG A 288 19.34 -3.17 1.31
N ASP A 289 18.37 -3.09 0.42
CA ASP A 289 18.58 -2.67 -0.96
C ASP A 289 18.46 -1.14 -1.08
N PRO A 290 19.49 -0.39 -1.55
CA PRO A 290 19.37 1.05 -1.78
C PRO A 290 18.23 1.49 -2.71
N ILE A 291 17.72 0.61 -3.60
CA ILE A 291 16.58 0.91 -4.48
C ILE A 291 15.26 1.02 -3.72
N PHE A 292 15.15 0.39 -2.55
CA PHE A 292 13.99 0.48 -1.64
C PHE A 292 13.59 1.94 -1.41
N TYR A 293 14.57 2.78 -1.08
CA TYR A 293 14.34 4.19 -0.78
C TYR A 293 13.89 4.99 -2.00
N GLY A 294 14.32 4.60 -3.21
CA GLY A 294 13.84 5.18 -4.46
C GLY A 294 12.43 4.72 -4.83
N HIS A 295 12.14 3.44 -4.63
CA HIS A 295 10.80 2.87 -4.80
C HIS A 295 9.79 3.55 -3.88
N HIS A 296 10.07 3.60 -2.57
CA HIS A 296 9.22 4.27 -1.58
C HIS A 296 9.20 5.78 -1.76
N GLY A 297 10.27 6.38 -2.28
CA GLY A 297 10.27 7.78 -2.72
C GLY A 297 9.18 8.07 -3.74
N ASN A 298 8.89 7.11 -4.64
CA ASN A 298 7.80 7.24 -5.60
C ASN A 298 6.43 6.93 -5.00
N VAL A 299 6.33 5.96 -4.08
CA VAL A 299 5.09 5.72 -3.30
C VAL A 299 4.68 6.97 -2.53
N ASP A 300 5.64 7.63 -1.87
CA ASP A 300 5.43 8.90 -1.15
C ASP A 300 5.03 10.05 -2.09
N ARG A 301 5.63 10.11 -3.30
CA ARG A 301 5.22 11.05 -4.37
C ARG A 301 3.77 10.83 -4.77
N LEU A 302 3.38 9.58 -5.00
CA LEU A 302 2.03 9.24 -5.43
C LEU A 302 0.98 9.59 -4.38
N TRP A 303 1.32 9.55 -3.09
CA TRP A 303 0.43 10.08 -2.05
C TRP A 303 0.17 11.58 -2.23
N GLU A 304 1.19 12.39 -2.52
CA GLU A 304 0.99 13.82 -2.81
C GLU A 304 0.19 14.05 -4.09
N VAL A 305 0.45 13.27 -5.15
CA VAL A 305 -0.33 13.32 -6.39
C VAL A 305 -1.80 13.02 -6.10
N TRP A 306 -2.09 11.92 -5.40
CA TRP A 306 -3.45 11.52 -5.04
C TRP A 306 -4.13 12.60 -4.20
N ARG A 307 -3.47 13.14 -3.17
CA ARG A 307 -4.04 14.21 -2.34
C ARG A 307 -4.42 15.45 -3.14
N ARG A 308 -3.60 15.83 -4.13
CA ARG A 308 -3.91 16.94 -5.04
C ARG A 308 -5.14 16.63 -5.90
N LEU A 309 -5.22 15.44 -6.49
CA LEU A 309 -6.39 15.01 -7.27
C LEU A 309 -7.65 14.97 -6.41
N GLN A 310 -7.55 14.46 -5.17
CA GLN A 310 -8.65 14.41 -4.22
C GLN A 310 -9.17 15.79 -3.83
N TRP A 311 -8.26 16.73 -3.57
CA TRP A 311 -8.63 18.12 -3.32
C TRP A 311 -9.33 18.74 -4.54
N GLU A 312 -8.78 18.55 -5.74
CA GLU A 312 -9.31 19.11 -6.98
C GLU A 312 -10.69 18.56 -7.35
N TYR A 313 -10.91 17.25 -7.23
CA TYR A 313 -12.15 16.60 -7.64
C TYR A 313 -13.21 16.55 -6.54
N TYR A 314 -12.81 16.37 -5.28
CA TYR A 314 -13.72 16.07 -4.17
C TYR A 314 -13.64 17.04 -3.00
N ASN A 315 -12.66 17.96 -2.98
CA ASN A 315 -12.43 18.89 -1.86
C ASN A 315 -12.35 18.14 -0.50
N SER A 316 -11.65 17.01 -0.50
CA SER A 316 -11.54 16.09 0.63
C SER A 316 -10.18 16.17 1.31
N GLU A 317 -10.17 16.07 2.64
CA GLU A 317 -8.98 16.02 3.48
C GLU A 317 -9.11 14.93 4.54
N ILE A 318 -7.97 14.42 5.02
CA ILE A 318 -7.92 13.45 6.12
C ILE A 318 -8.14 14.20 7.43
N THR A 319 -9.22 13.89 8.13
CA THR A 319 -9.65 14.62 9.34
C THR A 319 -9.74 13.75 10.59
N ASP A 320 -9.47 12.44 10.50
CA ASP A 320 -9.49 11.55 11.66
C ASP A 320 -8.37 11.96 12.64
N THR A 321 -8.77 12.45 13.81
CA THR A 321 -7.86 13.00 14.80
C THR A 321 -7.01 11.92 15.48
N GLU A 322 -7.51 10.69 15.62
CA GLU A 322 -6.76 9.58 16.21
C GLU A 322 -5.64 9.12 15.28
N TRP A 323 -5.88 9.12 13.96
CA TRP A 323 -4.85 8.95 12.96
C TRP A 323 -3.85 10.11 12.98
N LEU A 324 -4.32 11.36 12.93
CA LEU A 324 -3.45 12.55 12.93
C LEU A 324 -2.53 12.63 14.17
N ASP A 325 -3.03 12.20 15.33
CA ASP A 325 -2.28 12.18 16.58
C ASP A 325 -1.38 10.94 16.76
N SER A 326 -1.50 9.93 15.90
CA SER A 326 -0.61 8.76 15.90
C SER A 326 0.83 9.17 15.67
N TYR A 327 1.75 8.56 16.43
CA TYR A 327 3.15 8.97 16.50
C TYR A 327 4.12 7.81 16.55
N PHE A 328 5.30 8.07 16.02
CA PHE A 328 6.39 7.11 15.86
C PHE A 328 7.71 7.76 16.25
N PHE A 329 8.75 6.93 16.36
CA PHE A 329 10.07 7.35 16.79
C PHE A 329 11.11 6.98 15.73
N PHE A 330 11.99 7.93 15.44
CA PHE A 330 13.09 7.79 14.49
C PHE A 330 14.31 8.55 15.02
N HIS A 331 15.52 8.03 14.80
CA HIS A 331 16.73 8.83 15.02
C HIS A 331 16.95 9.83 13.90
N ASP A 332 17.31 11.05 14.26
CA ASP A 332 17.69 12.10 13.31
C ASP A 332 19.19 12.04 12.92
N GLU A 333 19.62 12.98 12.07
CA GLU A 333 21.02 13.08 11.65
C GLU A 333 22.03 13.32 12.79
N LYS A 334 21.54 13.79 13.95
CA LYS A 334 22.31 14.06 15.17
C LYS A 334 22.28 12.89 16.16
N ARG A 335 21.70 11.75 15.79
CA ARG A 335 21.50 10.56 16.63
C ARG A 335 20.54 10.80 17.80
N GLN A 336 19.63 11.76 17.68
CA GLN A 336 18.61 12.02 18.69
C GLN A 336 17.35 11.24 18.34
N LEU A 337 16.75 10.56 19.32
CA LEU A 337 15.46 9.91 19.13
C LEU A 337 14.36 10.99 19.05
N VAL A 338 13.62 11.02 17.95
CA VAL A 338 12.61 12.06 17.67
C VAL A 338 11.23 11.42 17.63
N ARG A 339 10.31 11.94 18.44
CA ARG A 339 8.87 11.64 18.36
C ARG A 339 8.22 12.52 17.31
N ILE A 340 7.62 11.92 16.28
CA ILE A 340 6.93 12.64 15.19
C ILE A 340 5.51 12.11 15.00
N LYS A 341 4.55 13.00 14.70
CA LYS A 341 3.14 12.63 14.47
C LYS A 341 2.76 12.64 13.00
N PHE A 342 1.71 11.90 12.63
CA PHE A 342 1.18 11.91 11.27
C PHE A 342 0.75 13.31 10.81
N GLN A 343 0.12 14.11 11.68
CA GLN A 343 -0.21 15.50 11.35
C GLN A 343 1.00 16.34 10.91
N ASP A 344 2.21 16.01 11.38
CA ASP A 344 3.42 16.77 11.07
C ASP A 344 3.91 16.50 9.64
N VAL A 345 3.48 15.39 9.02
CA VAL A 345 3.95 14.95 7.71
C VAL A 345 2.91 14.99 6.60
N VAL A 346 1.67 15.38 6.92
CA VAL A 346 0.64 15.63 5.90
C VAL A 346 1.05 16.79 4.98
N ASN A 347 1.56 17.90 5.52
CA ASN A 347 1.99 19.02 4.68
C ASN A 347 3.51 19.01 4.44
N ILE A 348 3.93 18.46 3.29
CA ILE A 348 5.35 18.28 2.95
C ILE A 348 6.11 19.61 2.77
N THR A 349 5.41 20.71 2.45
CA THR A 349 6.07 22.02 2.29
C THR A 349 6.74 22.50 3.58
N ARG A 350 6.18 22.11 4.74
CA ARG A 350 6.75 22.41 6.06
C ARG A 350 7.96 21.52 6.39
N LEU A 351 8.08 20.36 5.73
CA LEU A 351 9.22 19.45 5.85
C LEU A 351 10.40 19.84 4.95
N ARG A 352 10.27 20.93 4.19
CA ARG A 352 11.32 21.49 3.32
C ARG A 352 11.85 20.46 2.30
N TYR A 353 10.95 19.66 1.74
CA TYR A 353 11.20 18.94 0.50
C TYR A 353 10.02 19.06 -0.45
N ALA A 354 10.27 18.78 -1.73
CA ALA A 354 9.29 18.72 -2.80
C ALA A 354 9.70 17.64 -3.81
N TYR A 355 8.79 17.32 -4.73
CA TYR A 355 9.06 16.46 -5.86
C TYR A 355 9.21 17.29 -7.13
N GLU A 356 10.14 16.88 -7.99
CA GLU A 356 10.18 17.33 -9.38
C GLU A 356 8.84 17.00 -10.06
N GLU A 357 8.27 17.99 -10.75
CA GLU A 357 7.07 17.78 -11.54
C GLU A 357 7.43 16.95 -12.78
N VAL A 358 6.78 15.81 -12.91
CA VAL A 358 6.91 14.90 -14.05
C VAL A 358 5.53 14.60 -14.61
N GLU A 359 5.47 14.28 -15.90
CA GLU A 359 4.21 13.93 -16.55
C GLU A 359 3.58 12.70 -15.90
N LEU A 360 2.23 12.69 -15.86
CA LEU A 360 1.39 11.61 -15.34
C LEU A 360 0.60 10.96 -16.51
N PRO A 361 1.28 10.26 -17.44
CA PRO A 361 0.65 9.75 -18.66
C PRO A 361 -0.52 8.78 -18.38
N TRP A 362 -0.47 8.08 -17.24
CA TRP A 362 -1.54 7.19 -16.79
C TRP A 362 -2.88 7.90 -16.54
N LEU A 363 -2.93 9.22 -16.33
CA LEU A 363 -4.21 9.96 -16.22
C LEU A 363 -5.08 9.82 -17.48
N ASN A 364 -4.46 9.59 -18.64
CA ASN A 364 -5.15 9.41 -19.92
C ASN A 364 -5.29 7.93 -20.33
N ALA A 365 -4.92 6.99 -19.45
CA ALA A 365 -4.87 5.56 -19.75
C ALA A 365 -6.09 4.79 -19.21
N ARG A 366 -7.28 5.42 -19.19
CA ARG A 366 -8.53 4.77 -18.77
C ARG A 366 -8.77 3.47 -19.58
N PRO A 367 -8.85 2.29 -18.92
CA PRO A 367 -9.09 1.03 -19.61
C PRO A 367 -10.44 1.02 -20.34
N ARG A 368 -10.51 0.29 -21.45
CA ARG A 368 -11.76 0.12 -22.22
C ARG A 368 -12.31 -1.30 -22.02
N PRO A 369 -13.63 -1.50 -22.17
CA PRO A 369 -14.21 -2.84 -22.17
C PRO A 369 -13.53 -3.74 -23.21
N SER A 370 -13.26 -5.00 -22.84
CA SER A 370 -12.64 -5.99 -23.72
C SER A 370 -13.49 -6.31 -24.95
N VAL A 371 -14.82 -6.22 -24.79
CA VAL A 371 -15.81 -6.32 -25.86
C VAL A 371 -16.87 -5.24 -25.68
N PRO A 372 -17.64 -4.87 -26.73
CA PRO A 372 -18.75 -3.93 -26.58
C PRO A 372 -19.72 -4.35 -25.46
N PRO A 373 -20.10 -3.45 -24.52
CA PRO A 373 -20.94 -3.79 -23.36
C PRO A 373 -22.24 -4.51 -23.71
N LYS A 374 -22.88 -4.14 -24.83
CA LYS A 374 -24.08 -4.83 -25.32
C LYS A 374 -23.83 -6.29 -25.65
N ILE A 375 -22.72 -6.61 -26.32
CA ILE A 375 -22.32 -7.98 -26.65
C ILE A 375 -22.00 -8.73 -25.36
N ALA A 376 -21.28 -8.09 -24.42
CA ALA A 376 -20.99 -8.69 -23.13
C ALA A 376 -22.27 -9.10 -22.39
N ARG A 377 -23.24 -8.17 -22.32
CA ARG A 377 -24.54 -8.40 -21.69
C ARG A 377 -25.30 -9.56 -22.33
N ASP A 378 -25.31 -9.67 -23.66
CA ASP A 378 -25.99 -10.76 -24.35
C ASP A 378 -25.32 -12.12 -24.07
N ILE A 379 -23.98 -12.18 -24.02
CA ILE A 379 -23.24 -13.40 -23.65
C ILE A 379 -23.52 -13.80 -22.20
N LEU A 380 -23.47 -12.84 -21.26
CA LEU A 380 -23.72 -13.09 -19.84
C LEU A 380 -25.17 -13.53 -19.59
N LYS A 381 -26.13 -13.04 -20.37
CA LYS A 381 -27.53 -13.52 -20.34
C LYS A 381 -27.67 -14.94 -20.87
N MET A 382 -26.99 -15.30 -21.95
CA MET A 382 -26.99 -16.69 -22.42
C MET A 382 -26.39 -17.61 -21.35
N ARG A 383 -25.32 -17.17 -20.69
CA ARG A 383 -24.74 -17.88 -19.54
C ARG A 383 -25.76 -18.06 -18.42
N ASP A 384 -26.52 -17.03 -18.05
CA ASP A 384 -27.62 -17.16 -17.07
C ASP A 384 -28.64 -18.24 -17.49
N LEU A 385 -29.06 -18.25 -18.75
CA LEU A 385 -30.05 -19.22 -19.28
C LEU A 385 -29.52 -20.66 -19.31
N ASP A 386 -28.26 -20.85 -19.73
CA ASP A 386 -27.62 -22.17 -19.70
C ASP A 386 -27.46 -22.70 -18.28
N HIS A 387 -27.27 -21.81 -17.30
CA HIS A 387 -27.24 -22.16 -15.88
C HIS A 387 -28.62 -22.53 -15.32
N GLU A 388 -29.68 -21.80 -15.69
CA GLU A 388 -31.05 -22.13 -15.28
C GLU A 388 -31.50 -23.50 -15.85
N ASN A 389 -31.07 -23.85 -17.06
CA ASN A 389 -31.46 -25.11 -17.72
C ASN A 389 -30.67 -26.35 -17.27
N ASN A 390 -29.48 -26.21 -16.67
CA ASN A 390 -28.59 -27.32 -16.30
C ASN A 390 -28.62 -27.74 -14.82
N GLN A 391 -29.73 -27.48 -14.10
CA GLN A 391 -29.93 -27.84 -12.68
C GLN A 391 -29.74 -29.34 -12.32
N GLU A 392 -29.59 -30.24 -13.30
CA GLU A 392 -29.44 -31.70 -13.06
C GLU A 392 -27.98 -32.22 -13.05
N LEU A 393 -26.95 -31.38 -13.27
CA LEU A 393 -25.54 -31.81 -13.21
C LEU A 393 -24.89 -31.46 -11.85
N PRO A 394 -24.36 -32.45 -11.08
CA PRO A 394 -23.84 -32.25 -9.72
C PRO A 394 -22.56 -31.39 -9.60
N SER A 395 -22.04 -30.87 -10.71
CA SER A 395 -20.70 -30.26 -10.78
C SER A 395 -20.69 -28.74 -11.05
N SER A 396 -21.83 -28.07 -11.08
CA SER A 396 -21.89 -26.60 -11.14
C SER A 396 -22.66 -26.06 -9.94
N PRO A 397 -22.01 -25.88 -8.77
CA PRO A 397 -22.70 -25.39 -7.59
C PRO A 397 -23.13 -23.94 -7.82
N PHE A 398 -24.43 -23.69 -7.68
CA PHE A 398 -24.98 -22.36 -7.42
C PHE A 398 -24.26 -21.79 -6.20
N LEU A 399 -23.27 -20.95 -6.45
CA LEU A 399 -22.58 -20.29 -5.36
C LEU A 399 -23.29 -18.98 -5.12
N SER A 400 -24.13 -19.01 -4.10
CA SER A 400 -24.40 -17.82 -3.29
C SER A 400 -23.12 -16.99 -3.19
N ALA A 401 -23.23 -15.67 -3.30
CA ALA A 401 -22.08 -14.79 -3.10
C ALA A 401 -21.52 -14.88 -1.67
N ASP A 402 -22.28 -15.45 -0.73
CA ASP A 402 -21.81 -15.99 0.54
C ASP A 402 -21.50 -17.49 0.38
N PHE A 403 -20.24 -17.88 0.57
CA PHE A 403 -19.73 -19.25 0.40
C PHE A 403 -19.98 -20.14 1.63
N GLY A 404 -20.67 -19.61 2.64
CA GLY A 404 -21.06 -20.36 3.84
C GLY A 404 -19.96 -20.45 4.90
N PRO A 405 -20.19 -21.23 5.97
CA PRO A 405 -19.38 -21.17 7.20
C PRO A 405 -17.93 -21.65 7.05
N HIS A 406 -17.61 -22.36 5.97
CA HIS A 406 -16.26 -22.86 5.68
C HIS A 406 -15.55 -22.07 4.58
N GLY A 407 -16.22 -21.08 3.98
CA GLY A 407 -15.73 -20.37 2.80
C GLY A 407 -15.51 -21.28 1.59
N ARG A 408 -14.91 -20.71 0.54
CA ARG A 408 -14.46 -21.43 -0.66
C ARG A 408 -12.95 -21.29 -0.80
N THR A 409 -12.28 -22.40 -1.11
CA THR A 409 -10.85 -22.40 -1.43
C THR A 409 -10.64 -21.82 -2.83
N LEU A 410 -9.61 -21.00 -3.02
CA LEU A 410 -9.26 -20.39 -4.32
C LEU A 410 -8.25 -21.28 -5.09
N ASP A 411 -8.59 -22.56 -5.25
CA ASP A 411 -7.81 -23.52 -6.03
C ASP A 411 -8.01 -23.38 -7.55
N THR A 412 -9.13 -22.77 -7.93
CA THR A 412 -9.60 -22.61 -9.31
C THR A 412 -10.33 -21.28 -9.45
N THR A 413 -10.61 -20.88 -10.69
CA THR A 413 -11.41 -19.67 -10.95
C THR A 413 -12.78 -19.75 -10.27
N ILE A 414 -13.09 -18.73 -9.45
CA ILE A 414 -14.39 -18.59 -8.78
C ILE A 414 -15.23 -17.60 -9.59
N ARG A 415 -16.41 -18.04 -10.04
CA ARG A 415 -17.43 -17.18 -10.66
C ARG A 415 -18.68 -17.17 -9.83
N VAL A 416 -19.16 -15.98 -9.48
CA VAL A 416 -20.40 -15.80 -8.74
C VAL A 416 -21.16 -14.58 -9.20
N LYS A 417 -22.49 -14.64 -9.08
CA LYS A 417 -23.39 -13.51 -9.34
C LYS A 417 -23.64 -12.78 -8.04
N VAL A 418 -23.33 -11.48 -7.99
CA VAL A 418 -23.40 -10.65 -6.79
C VAL A 418 -24.51 -9.62 -6.94
N HIS A 419 -25.47 -9.63 -5.99
CA HIS A 419 -26.58 -8.67 -5.97
C HIS A 419 -26.12 -7.30 -5.49
N ARG A 420 -26.66 -6.24 -6.12
CA ARG A 420 -26.33 -4.85 -5.82
C ARG A 420 -27.42 -4.20 -4.94
N PRO A 421 -27.11 -3.69 -3.73
CA PRO A 421 -28.13 -3.18 -2.80
C PRO A 421 -28.87 -1.92 -3.29
N LYS A 422 -28.22 -1.04 -4.07
CA LYS A 422 -28.84 0.18 -4.62
C LYS A 422 -28.75 0.18 -6.15
N LYS A 423 -29.88 0.45 -6.81
CA LYS A 423 -29.97 0.69 -8.26
C LYS A 423 -30.01 2.19 -8.55
N HIS A 424 -29.65 2.59 -9.78
CA HIS A 424 -29.83 3.96 -10.30
C HIS A 424 -29.35 5.08 -9.36
N ARG A 425 -28.09 5.02 -8.90
CA ARG A 425 -27.48 6.17 -8.21
C ARG A 425 -27.47 7.37 -9.15
N SER A 426 -27.92 8.53 -8.67
CA SER A 426 -27.82 9.77 -9.44
C SER A 426 -26.35 10.08 -9.75
N LYS A 427 -26.09 10.79 -10.87
CA LYS A 427 -24.74 11.23 -11.22
C LYS A 427 -24.05 11.95 -10.04
N LYS A 428 -24.78 12.79 -9.31
CA LYS A 428 -24.27 13.48 -8.11
C LYS A 428 -23.91 12.54 -6.94
N GLN A 429 -24.61 11.42 -6.78
CA GLN A 429 -24.26 10.41 -5.77
C GLN A 429 -23.00 9.64 -6.17
N LYS A 430 -22.92 9.23 -7.45
CA LYS A 430 -21.78 8.50 -8.03
C LYS A 430 -20.50 9.34 -8.06
N ASP A 431 -20.65 10.65 -8.28
CA ASP A 431 -19.52 11.55 -8.50
C ASP A 431 -19.07 12.26 -7.22
N PHE A 432 -19.89 12.39 -6.16
CA PHE A 432 -19.56 13.29 -5.03
C PHE A 432 -20.02 12.87 -3.63
N LYS A 433 -20.62 11.68 -3.44
CA LYS A 433 -21.18 11.33 -2.12
C LYS A 433 -21.01 9.89 -1.67
N GLU A 434 -20.88 8.95 -2.60
CA GLU A 434 -20.90 7.53 -2.24
C GLU A 434 -20.25 6.68 -3.33
N GLU A 435 -19.14 6.03 -3.02
CA GLU A 435 -18.49 5.03 -3.87
C GLU A 435 -19.11 3.65 -3.64
N GLU A 436 -19.44 2.95 -4.73
CA GLU A 436 -19.88 1.56 -4.67
C GLU A 436 -18.66 0.66 -4.69
N VAL A 437 -18.56 -0.16 -3.65
CA VAL A 437 -17.35 -0.93 -3.35
C VAL A 437 -17.68 -2.41 -3.36
N MET A 438 -16.95 -3.16 -4.17
CA MET A 438 -16.96 -4.61 -4.10
C MET A 438 -16.02 -5.05 -2.98
N VAL A 439 -16.53 -5.90 -2.09
CA VAL A 439 -15.80 -6.45 -0.95
C VAL A 439 -15.69 -7.96 -1.11
N VAL A 440 -14.48 -8.44 -1.38
CA VAL A 440 -14.15 -9.86 -1.20
C VAL A 440 -13.77 -10.02 0.26
N TYR A 441 -14.64 -10.66 1.04
CA TYR A 441 -14.52 -10.68 2.49
C TYR A 441 -14.11 -12.06 3.01
N GLY A 442 -13.51 -12.05 4.20
CA GLY A 442 -13.17 -13.28 4.86
C GLY A 442 -11.95 -14.00 4.26
N ILE A 443 -11.04 -13.25 3.64
CA ILE A 443 -9.84 -13.80 2.98
C ILE A 443 -8.88 -14.28 4.07
N GLU A 444 -8.77 -15.60 4.21
CA GLU A 444 -7.83 -16.27 5.10
C GLU A 444 -6.74 -16.95 4.27
N VAL A 445 -5.50 -16.50 4.48
CA VAL A 445 -4.31 -17.11 3.91
C VAL A 445 -3.76 -18.09 4.96
N LYS A 446 -3.88 -19.40 4.70
CA LYS A 446 -3.65 -20.45 5.71
C LYS A 446 -2.18 -20.66 6.07
N GLU A 447 -1.29 -20.35 5.14
CA GLU A 447 0.16 -20.46 5.25
C GLU A 447 0.77 -19.11 4.91
N ASP A 448 1.83 -18.69 5.58
CA ASP A 448 2.52 -17.43 5.28
C ASP A 448 3.22 -17.54 3.91
N SER A 449 2.45 -17.25 2.87
CA SER A 449 2.72 -17.59 1.47
C SER A 449 2.39 -16.41 0.58
N TYR A 450 3.05 -16.38 -0.57
CA TYR A 450 2.75 -15.38 -1.58
C TYR A 450 1.40 -15.70 -2.23
N VAL A 451 0.43 -14.81 -2.07
CA VAL A 451 -0.89 -14.98 -2.68
C VAL A 451 -1.17 -13.81 -3.59
N LYS A 452 -1.54 -14.12 -4.83
CA LYS A 452 -2.07 -13.13 -5.77
C LYS A 452 -3.27 -13.66 -6.50
N PHE A 453 -4.35 -12.88 -6.54
CA PHE A 453 -5.48 -13.15 -7.41
C PHE A 453 -6.07 -11.86 -7.95
N ASP A 454 -6.51 -11.92 -9.20
CA ASP A 454 -7.14 -10.78 -9.88
C ASP A 454 -8.66 -10.91 -9.78
N VAL A 455 -9.35 -9.77 -9.71
CA VAL A 455 -10.81 -9.69 -9.62
C VAL A 455 -11.36 -8.99 -10.84
N TYR A 456 -12.36 -9.61 -11.47
CA TYR A 456 -13.03 -9.08 -12.65
C TYR A 456 -14.52 -8.95 -12.45
N VAL A 457 -15.10 -7.95 -13.10
CA VAL A 457 -16.54 -7.72 -13.15
C VAL A 457 -17.03 -7.85 -14.59
N ASN A 458 -18.06 -8.66 -14.79
CA ASN A 458 -18.71 -8.93 -16.07
C ASN A 458 -17.77 -9.42 -17.19
N ALA A 459 -16.70 -10.12 -16.83
CA ALA A 459 -15.83 -10.78 -17.80
C ALA A 459 -16.57 -11.91 -18.55
N VAL A 460 -16.53 -11.85 -19.89
CA VAL A 460 -17.19 -12.83 -20.76
C VAL A 460 -16.33 -14.04 -21.11
N ASP A 461 -15.01 -13.89 -21.13
CA ASP A 461 -14.09 -14.97 -21.42
C ASP A 461 -12.85 -14.83 -20.53
N GLU A 462 -12.56 -15.89 -19.78
CA GLU A 462 -11.42 -15.95 -18.85
C GLU A 462 -10.14 -16.45 -19.53
N THR A 463 -10.28 -17.08 -20.70
CA THR A 463 -9.18 -17.59 -21.52
C THR A 463 -8.57 -16.51 -22.40
N LEU A 464 -9.36 -15.49 -22.76
CA LEU A 464 -8.88 -14.22 -23.30
C LEU A 464 -8.27 -13.42 -22.14
N MET A 465 -7.01 -13.73 -21.79
CA MET A 465 -6.11 -13.01 -20.88
C MET A 465 -6.54 -11.55 -20.61
N VAL A 466 -7.51 -11.34 -19.71
CA VAL A 466 -8.00 -10.00 -19.39
C VAL A 466 -7.02 -9.45 -18.37
N GLY A 467 -6.05 -8.63 -18.79
CA GLY A 467 -5.17 -7.94 -17.85
C GLY A 467 -5.76 -6.59 -17.40
N PRO A 468 -4.99 -5.82 -16.62
CA PRO A 468 -5.34 -4.45 -16.21
C PRO A 468 -5.67 -3.48 -17.36
N GLU A 469 -5.29 -3.80 -18.59
CA GLU A 469 -5.58 -3.05 -19.81
C GLU A 469 -7.07 -3.04 -20.22
N PHE A 470 -7.88 -3.91 -19.63
CA PHE A 470 -9.31 -4.00 -19.88
C PHE A 470 -10.14 -3.55 -18.69
N ARG A 471 -11.33 -3.03 -18.98
CA ARG A 471 -12.17 -2.41 -17.96
C ARG A 471 -12.81 -3.40 -16.99
N GLU A 472 -12.94 -4.64 -17.41
CA GLU A 472 -13.46 -5.72 -16.57
C GLU A 472 -12.53 -5.97 -15.37
N PHE A 473 -11.24 -5.63 -15.43
CA PHE A 473 -10.32 -5.72 -14.30
C PHE A 473 -10.70 -4.71 -13.20
N ALA A 474 -11.17 -5.21 -12.07
CA ALA A 474 -11.57 -4.40 -10.93
C ALA A 474 -10.42 -4.16 -9.95
N GLY A 475 -9.44 -5.05 -9.90
CA GLY A 475 -8.27 -4.92 -9.04
C GLY A 475 -7.59 -6.26 -8.77
N THR A 476 -6.56 -6.22 -7.93
CA THR A 476 -5.77 -7.39 -7.52
C THR A 476 -5.65 -7.44 -6.01
N PHE A 477 -5.66 -8.65 -5.46
CA PHE A 477 -5.19 -8.91 -4.10
C PHE A 477 -3.75 -9.40 -4.16
N VAL A 478 -2.88 -8.89 -3.30
CA VAL A 478 -1.49 -9.34 -3.16
C VAL A 478 -1.15 -9.46 -1.68
N ASN A 479 -0.67 -10.63 -1.27
CA ASN A 479 -0.13 -10.90 0.05
C ASN A 479 1.36 -11.22 -0.07
N ILE A 480 2.20 -10.32 0.44
CA ILE A 480 3.61 -10.63 0.70
C ILE A 480 3.68 -11.32 2.07
N PRO A 481 4.42 -12.44 2.20
CA PRO A 481 4.65 -13.06 3.50
C PRO A 481 5.21 -12.06 4.53
N ILE A 482 4.54 -11.93 5.67
CA ILE A 482 4.88 -10.96 6.73
C ILE A 482 5.53 -11.61 7.95
N GLY A 483 5.50 -12.94 8.03
CA GLY A 483 5.94 -13.71 9.17
C GLY A 483 4.84 -14.40 9.94
N VAL A 484 5.23 -15.49 10.60
CA VAL A 484 4.40 -16.30 11.47
C VAL A 484 4.40 -15.71 12.88
N TRP A 485 3.38 -14.91 13.21
CA TRP A 485 3.02 -14.69 14.61
C TRP A 485 1.93 -15.68 15.04
N PRO A 486 2.02 -16.30 16.24
CA PRO A 486 0.98 -17.18 16.78
C PRO A 486 -0.37 -16.48 17.07
N VAL A 487 -0.45 -15.15 16.90
CA VAL A 487 -1.57 -14.34 17.36
C VAL A 487 -2.61 -14.21 16.25
N MET A 488 -3.44 -15.25 16.15
CA MET A 488 -4.68 -15.34 15.38
C MET A 488 -4.55 -15.09 13.86
N ARG A 489 -4.65 -16.15 13.08
CA ARG A 489 -4.98 -16.08 11.65
C ARG A 489 -6.31 -15.32 11.51
N ARG A 490 -6.23 -14.03 11.22
CA ARG A 490 -7.39 -13.15 11.10
C ARG A 490 -7.70 -12.94 9.63
N LYS A 491 -8.98 -13.01 9.30
CA LYS A 491 -9.48 -12.80 7.96
C LYS A 491 -9.28 -11.34 7.55
N SER A 492 -8.77 -11.15 6.34
CA SER A 492 -8.62 -9.85 5.69
C SER A 492 -9.76 -9.61 4.69
N ASN A 493 -9.87 -8.38 4.20
CA ASN A 493 -10.84 -8.02 3.17
C ASN A 493 -10.13 -7.28 2.03
N LEU A 494 -10.56 -7.53 0.79
CA LEU A 494 -10.21 -6.72 -0.37
C LEU A 494 -11.40 -5.82 -0.70
N LYS A 495 -11.18 -4.49 -0.70
CA LYS A 495 -12.18 -3.49 -1.10
C LYS A 495 -11.78 -2.86 -2.43
N LEU A 496 -12.66 -2.90 -3.42
CA LEU A 496 -12.42 -2.39 -4.78
C LEU A 496 -13.52 -1.38 -5.14
N GLY A 497 -13.14 -0.14 -5.44
CA GLY A 497 -14.06 0.86 -5.99
C GLY A 497 -14.49 0.48 -7.41
N ILE A 498 -15.79 0.31 -7.63
CA ILE A 498 -16.33 -0.17 -8.91
C ILE A 498 -17.34 0.80 -9.55
N SER A 499 -17.61 1.98 -8.98
CA SER A 499 -18.64 2.87 -9.54
C SER A 499 -18.36 3.28 -10.98
N GLU A 500 -17.12 3.63 -11.27
CA GLU A 500 -16.73 4.04 -12.62
C GLU A 500 -16.62 2.83 -13.56
N LEU A 501 -16.21 1.68 -13.03
CA LEU A 501 -16.16 0.42 -13.75
C LEU A 501 -17.54 0.02 -14.25
N LEU A 502 -18.56 0.09 -13.39
CA LEU A 502 -19.93 -0.23 -13.76
C LEU A 502 -20.49 0.72 -14.83
N GLN A 503 -20.07 2.00 -14.81
CA GLN A 503 -20.49 2.94 -15.86
C GLN A 503 -19.90 2.57 -17.22
N ASP A 504 -18.60 2.23 -17.27
CA ASP A 504 -17.93 1.89 -18.52
C ASP A 504 -18.40 0.55 -19.10
N LEU A 505 -18.83 -0.38 -18.25
CA LEU A 505 -19.45 -1.64 -18.65
C LEU A 505 -20.96 -1.52 -18.89
N GLU A 506 -21.54 -0.31 -18.80
CA GLU A 506 -22.99 -0.07 -18.87
C GLU A 506 -23.82 -0.97 -17.92
N ALA A 507 -23.26 -1.34 -16.77
CA ALA A 507 -23.84 -2.27 -15.80
C ALA A 507 -24.36 -1.57 -14.54
N ASP A 508 -24.40 -0.23 -14.53
CA ASP A 508 -24.79 0.57 -13.38
C ASP A 508 -26.28 0.46 -13.02
N GLU A 509 -27.10 0.03 -13.98
CA GLU A 509 -28.54 -0.24 -13.81
C GLU A 509 -28.85 -1.72 -13.54
N ASP A 510 -27.88 -2.62 -13.69
CA ASP A 510 -28.09 -4.06 -13.53
C ASP A 510 -28.33 -4.43 -12.06
N GLU A 511 -29.29 -5.33 -11.79
CA GLU A 511 -29.60 -5.76 -10.40
C GLU A 511 -28.47 -6.56 -9.74
N SER A 512 -27.66 -7.19 -10.57
CA SER A 512 -26.55 -8.04 -10.16
C SER A 512 -25.47 -8.02 -11.22
N ILE A 513 -24.25 -8.34 -10.81
CA ILE A 513 -23.07 -8.41 -11.67
C ILE A 513 -22.40 -9.76 -11.53
N TRP A 514 -21.72 -10.20 -12.57
CA TRP A 514 -20.85 -11.37 -12.50
C TRP A 514 -19.48 -10.94 -11.95
N VAL A 515 -19.01 -11.62 -10.92
CA VAL A 515 -17.67 -11.42 -10.35
C VAL A 515 -16.86 -12.69 -10.56
N THR A 516 -15.64 -12.51 -11.04
CA THR A 516 -14.69 -13.59 -11.31
C THR A 516 -13.41 -13.34 -10.53
N LEU A 517 -12.99 -14.32 -9.71
CA LEU A 517 -11.70 -14.34 -9.01
C LEU A 517 -10.78 -15.32 -9.75
N ILE A 518 -9.64 -14.84 -10.24
CA ILE A 518 -8.67 -15.66 -10.97
C ILE A 518 -7.40 -15.79 -10.11
N PRO A 519 -7.05 -17.00 -9.61
CA PRO A 519 -5.78 -17.22 -8.92
C PRO A 519 -4.61 -16.98 -9.88
N ARG A 520 -3.59 -16.27 -9.42
CA ARG A 520 -2.37 -15.92 -10.19
C ARG A 520 -1.08 -16.45 -9.58
N ALA A 521 -1.16 -17.05 -8.39
CA ALA A 521 -0.06 -17.71 -7.69
C ALA A 521 -0.43 -19.17 -7.39
N GLU A 522 0.57 -20.06 -7.33
CA GLU A 522 0.36 -21.48 -7.03
C GLU A 522 -0.24 -21.67 -5.62
N ASP A 523 0.17 -20.84 -4.66
CA ASP A 523 -0.28 -20.91 -3.26
C ASP A 523 -1.71 -20.39 -3.05
N CYS A 524 -2.44 -19.99 -4.09
CA CYS A 524 -3.86 -19.63 -3.95
C CYS A 524 -4.72 -20.80 -3.43
N MET A 525 -4.28 -22.05 -3.58
CA MET A 525 -4.92 -23.21 -2.96
C MET A 525 -4.90 -23.18 -1.42
N ASN A 526 -4.03 -22.37 -0.82
CA ASN A 526 -3.96 -22.10 0.61
C ASN A 526 -4.87 -20.96 1.06
N VAL A 527 -5.67 -20.38 0.17
CA VAL A 527 -6.57 -19.27 0.46
C VAL A 527 -8.00 -19.76 0.58
N THR A 528 -8.69 -19.34 1.64
CA THR A 528 -10.15 -19.44 1.74
C THR A 528 -10.79 -18.08 1.78
N ILE A 529 -11.93 -17.94 1.10
CA ILE A 529 -12.71 -16.70 1.00
C ILE A 529 -14.10 -17.00 1.54
N ASP A 530 -14.68 -16.11 2.36
CA ASP A 530 -16.04 -16.33 2.88
C ASP A 530 -17.12 -15.88 1.91
N GLY A 531 -16.83 -14.88 1.08
CA GLY A 531 -17.75 -14.46 0.04
C GLY A 531 -17.41 -13.12 -0.60
N ILE A 532 -18.36 -12.61 -1.38
CA ILE A 532 -18.28 -11.35 -2.09
C ILE A 532 -19.59 -10.59 -1.86
N ARG A 533 -19.49 -9.29 -1.57
CA ARG A 533 -20.67 -8.41 -1.43
C ARG A 533 -20.37 -7.01 -1.95
N ILE A 534 -21.44 -6.22 -2.10
CA ILE A 534 -21.33 -4.80 -2.43
C ILE A 534 -21.66 -3.97 -1.20
N GLU A 535 -20.77 -3.04 -0.88
CA GLU A 535 -20.91 -2.02 0.15
C GLU A 535 -20.86 -0.62 -0.49
N TYR A 536 -21.11 0.40 0.32
CA TYR A 536 -21.01 1.78 -0.09
C TYR A 536 -20.21 2.57 0.94
N ILE A 537 -19.27 3.39 0.46
CA ILE A 537 -18.40 4.24 1.29
C ILE A 537 -18.65 5.69 0.90
N GLU A 538 -18.88 6.56 1.89
CA GLU A 538 -19.09 7.99 1.68
C GLU A 538 -17.78 8.78 1.50
#